data_AF-A0A0Q4K8S8-F1
#
_entry.id   AF-A0A0Q4K8S8-F1
#
_cell.length_a   1.000
_cell.length_b   1.000
_cell.length_c   1.000
_cell.angle_alpha   90.00
_cell.angle_beta   90.00
_cell.angle_gamma   90.00
#
_symmetry.space_group_name_H-M   'P 1'
#
loop_
_entity.id
_entity.type
_entity.pdbx_description
1 polymer ?
#
loop_
_entity_poly.entity_id
_entity_poly.type
_entity_poly.pdbx_seq_one_letter_code
_entity_poly.pdbx_strand_id
1 'polypeptide(L)'
;MPSIATMAETLCALPLDGEIVLDVSALAAPDLSVVQLIHSLRSEATAQGGDVRLSAPAGEALTALLHRGGFTDAMTPDDNAFWFHGVPLQ
;
A
#
# COMPACT_ATOMS: atom_id res chain seq x y z
N MET A 1 -16.26 2.18 7.10
CA MET A 1 -15.17 1.68 6.24
C MET A 1 -15.77 0.61 5.34
N PRO A 2 -15.53 0.64 4.02
CA PRO A 2 -15.96 -0.45 3.14
C PRO A 2 -15.37 -1.78 3.60
N SER A 3 -16.02 -2.90 3.25
CA SER A 3 -15.48 -4.23 3.53
C SER A 3 -14.22 -4.48 2.70
N ILE A 4 -13.39 -5.43 3.14
CA ILE A 4 -12.20 -5.82 2.36
C ILE A 4 -12.56 -6.33 0.97
N ALA A 5 -13.69 -7.04 0.83
CA ALA A 5 -14.17 -7.54 -0.45
C ALA A 5 -14.51 -6.39 -1.41
N THR A 6 -15.21 -5.38 -0.91
CA THR A 6 -15.55 -4.17 -1.69
C THR A 6 -14.30 -3.42 -2.14
N MET A 7 -13.27 -3.37 -1.30
CA MET A 7 -12.00 -2.75 -1.68
C MET A 7 -11.29 -3.56 -2.77
N ALA A 8 -11.22 -4.89 -2.65
CA ALA A 8 -10.63 -5.76 -3.66
C ALA A 8 -11.33 -5.61 -5.02
N GLU A 9 -12.66 -5.62 -5.04
CA GLU A 9 -13.46 -5.39 -6.26
C GLU A 9 -13.14 -4.05 -6.90
N THR A 10 -13.02 -2.99 -6.08
CA THR A 10 -12.67 -1.65 -6.57
C THR A 10 -11.29 -1.62 -7.20
N LEU A 11 -10.29 -2.24 -6.56
CA LEU A 11 -8.93 -2.30 -7.07
C LEU A 11 -8.83 -3.11 -8.35
N CYS A 12 -9.56 -4.23 -8.48
CA CYS A 12 -9.59 -5.05 -9.69
C CYS A 12 -10.20 -4.32 -10.90
N ALA A 13 -10.96 -3.26 -10.71
CA ALA A 13 -11.57 -2.48 -11.78
C ALA A 13 -10.68 -1.33 -12.28
N LEU A 14 -9.53 -1.08 -11.64
CA LEU A 14 -8.62 0.00 -12.04
C LEU A 14 -7.86 -0.35 -13.33
N PRO A 15 -7.60 0.62 -14.22
CA PRO A 15 -6.62 0.44 -15.29
C PRO A 15 -5.21 0.40 -14.67
N LEU A 16 -4.42 -0.62 -15.02
CA LEU A 16 -3.14 -0.91 -14.37
C LEU A 16 -1.90 -0.59 -15.23
N ASP A 17 -2.10 -0.12 -16.47
CA ASP A 17 -1.05 0.27 -17.42
C ASP A 17 -0.60 1.73 -17.28
N GLY A 18 -0.98 2.39 -16.18
CA GLY A 18 -0.68 3.79 -15.89
C GLY A 18 -0.30 4.03 -14.42
N GLU A 19 -0.34 5.29 -14.01
CA GLU A 19 -0.03 5.68 -12.63
C GLU A 19 -1.28 5.66 -11.75
N ILE A 20 -1.22 4.92 -10.64
CA ILE A 20 -2.27 4.85 -9.63
C ILE A 20 -1.78 5.54 -8.35
N VAL A 21 -2.56 6.49 -7.85
CA VAL A 21 -2.26 7.21 -6.61
C VAL A 21 -3.25 6.83 -5.53
N LEU A 22 -2.77 6.18 -4.48
CA LEU A 22 -3.60 5.74 -3.35
C LEU A 22 -3.57 6.77 -2.23
N ASP A 23 -4.74 7.23 -1.81
CA ASP A 23 -4.91 7.96 -0.55
C ASP A 23 -5.32 6.98 0.55
N VAL A 24 -4.41 6.78 1.50
CA VAL A 24 -4.59 5.88 2.65
C VAL A 24 -4.80 6.63 3.97
N SER A 25 -4.97 7.96 3.91
CA SER A 25 -5.10 8.82 5.11
C SER A 25 -6.34 8.51 5.95
N ALA A 26 -7.38 7.94 5.36
CA ALA A 26 -8.63 7.57 6.03
C ALA A 26 -8.59 6.19 6.72
N LEU A 27 -7.47 5.45 6.65
CA LEU A 27 -7.34 4.15 7.30
C LEU A 27 -7.18 4.30 8.82
N ALA A 28 -8.26 4.11 9.58
CA ALA A 28 -8.22 4.22 11.04
C ALA A 28 -7.74 2.95 11.75
N ALA A 29 -8.10 1.77 11.23
CA ALA A 29 -7.75 0.48 11.83
C ALA A 29 -7.55 -0.58 10.73
N PRO A 30 -6.54 -0.42 9.86
CA PRO A 30 -6.27 -1.41 8.83
C PRO A 30 -5.82 -2.74 9.47
N ASP A 31 -6.23 -3.84 8.86
CA ASP A 31 -5.70 -5.16 9.13
C ASP A 31 -4.73 -5.61 8.02
N LEU A 32 -4.16 -6.80 8.17
CA LEU A 32 -3.15 -7.33 7.26
C LEU A 32 -3.64 -7.43 5.80
N SER A 33 -4.94 -7.63 5.58
CA SER A 33 -5.48 -7.78 4.23
C SER A 33 -5.39 -6.49 3.41
N VAL A 34 -5.40 -5.32 4.08
CA VAL A 34 -5.16 -4.04 3.41
C VAL A 34 -3.75 -3.97 2.82
N VAL A 35 -2.75 -4.35 3.61
CA VAL A 35 -1.33 -4.39 3.16
C VAL A 35 -1.18 -5.39 2.00
N GLN A 36 -1.79 -6.56 2.12
CA GLN A 36 -1.76 -7.59 1.08
C GLN A 36 -2.38 -7.09 -0.23
N LEU A 37 -3.54 -6.42 -0.18
CA LEU A 37 -4.17 -5.87 -1.38
C LEU A 37 -3.32 -4.77 -2.03
N ILE A 38 -2.69 -3.90 -1.24
CA ILE A 38 -1.79 -2.87 -1.77
C ILE A 38 -0.58 -3.52 -2.46
N HIS A 39 0.03 -4.53 -1.84
CA HIS A 39 1.14 -5.28 -2.47
C HIS A 39 0.71 -5.99 -3.75
N SER A 40 -0.46 -6.65 -3.77
CA SER A 40 -0.99 -7.28 -4.98
C SER A 40 -1.24 -6.27 -6.09
N LEU A 41 -1.82 -5.11 -5.78
CA LEU A 41 -2.05 -4.04 -6.75
C LEU A 41 -0.73 -3.52 -7.33
N ARG A 42 0.28 -3.26 -6.50
CA ARG A 42 1.63 -2.86 -6.94
C ARG A 42 2.23 -3.89 -7.90
N SER A 43 2.22 -5.15 -7.49
CA SER A 43 2.79 -6.25 -8.30
C SER A 43 2.10 -6.38 -9.65
N GLU A 44 0.77 -6.27 -9.68
CA GLU A 44 0.00 -6.39 -10.91
C GLU A 44 0.19 -5.17 -11.82
N ALA A 45 0.19 -3.96 -11.27
CA ALA A 45 0.48 -2.74 -12.03
C ALA A 45 1.87 -2.77 -12.66
N THR A 46 2.90 -3.16 -11.90
CA THR A 46 4.25 -3.34 -12.45
C THR A 46 4.27 -4.37 -13.59
N ALA A 47 3.55 -5.49 -13.44
CA ALA A 47 3.48 -6.51 -14.49
C ALA A 47 2.80 -6.01 -15.78
N GLN A 48 1.92 -5.01 -15.68
CA GLN A 48 1.23 -4.38 -16.80
C GLN A 48 1.92 -3.09 -17.29
N GLY A 49 3.06 -2.72 -16.72
CA GLY A 49 3.84 -1.54 -17.11
C GLY A 49 3.37 -0.22 -16.49
N GLY A 50 2.45 -0.27 -15.52
CA GLY A 50 2.08 0.86 -14.68
C GLY A 50 2.86 0.93 -13.38
N ASP A 51 2.44 1.86 -12.51
CA ASP A 51 3.03 2.08 -11.20
C ASP A 51 1.97 2.50 -10.18
N VAL A 52 2.22 2.20 -8.91
CA VAL A 52 1.32 2.54 -7.80
C VAL A 52 2.14 3.27 -6.74
N ARG A 53 1.65 4.43 -6.31
CA ARG A 53 2.26 5.22 -5.24
C ARG A 53 1.24 5.69 -4.22
N LEU A 54 1.69 5.95 -2.99
CA LEU A 54 0.87 6.62 -1.98
C LEU A 54 0.88 8.14 -2.21
N SER A 55 -0.26 8.80 -1.97
CA SER A 55 -0.38 10.26 -2.02
C SER A 55 0.43 10.97 -0.92
N ALA A 56 0.66 10.28 0.20
CA ALA A 56 1.45 10.70 1.34
C ALA A 56 2.12 9.46 1.99
N PRO A 57 3.16 9.62 2.82
CA PRO A 57 3.72 8.52 3.59
C PRO A 57 2.64 7.82 4.43
N ALA A 58 2.84 6.53 4.71
CA ALA A 58 1.97 5.74 5.55
C ALA A 58 1.73 6.45 6.89
N GLY A 59 0.45 6.68 7.21
CA GLY A 59 0.03 7.25 8.48
C GLY A 59 0.26 6.30 9.65
N GLU A 60 0.13 6.81 10.87
CA GLU A 60 0.45 6.10 12.12
C GLU A 60 -0.15 4.69 12.20
N ALA A 61 -1.45 4.54 11.90
CA ALA A 61 -2.14 3.24 11.99
C ALA A 61 -1.58 2.19 11.02
N LEU A 62 -1.21 2.61 9.81
CA LEU A 62 -0.62 1.73 8.80
C LEU A 62 0.84 1.41 9.14
N THR A 63 1.60 2.40 9.61
CA THR A 63 2.97 2.22 10.11
C THR A 63 3.02 1.22 11.27
N ALA A 64 2.12 1.35 12.24
CA ALA A 64 2.00 0.41 13.36
C ALA A 64 1.66 -1.02 12.89
N LEU A 65 0.80 -1.14 11.86
CA LEU A 65 0.50 -2.42 11.24
C LEU A 65 1.71 -3.04 10.52
N LEU A 66 2.44 -2.25 9.73
CA LEU A 66 3.64 -2.71 9.02
C LEU A 66 4.69 -3.20 10.01
N HIS A 67 4.89 -2.49 11.13
CA HIS A 67 5.81 -2.89 12.19
C HIS A 67 5.38 -4.21 12.87
N ARG A 68 4.14 -4.30 13.38
CA ARG A 68 3.67 -5.54 14.04
C ARG A 68 3.60 -6.75 13.09
N GLY A 69 3.49 -6.49 11.79
CA GLY A 69 3.48 -7.52 10.74
C GLY A 69 4.89 -7.95 10.30
N GLY A 70 5.96 -7.34 10.83
CA GLY A 70 7.35 -7.63 10.46
C GLY A 70 7.78 -7.08 9.10
N PHE A 71 6.95 -6.25 8.45
CA PHE A 71 7.27 -5.67 7.14
C PHE A 71 8.41 -4.64 7.22
N THR A 72 8.54 -3.95 8.37
CA THR A 72 9.61 -2.97 8.59
C THR A 72 10.97 -3.63 8.73
N ASP A 73 11.04 -4.83 9.29
CA ASP A 73 12.29 -5.56 9.53
C ASP A 73 12.87 -6.16 8.24
N ALA A 74 11.98 -6.54 7.31
CA ALA A 74 12.34 -7.09 6.00
C ALA A 74 12.29 -6.04 4.87
N MET A 75 12.14 -4.76 5.22
CA MET A 75 11.87 -3.69 4.26
C MET A 75 13.05 -3.50 3.29
N THR A 76 12.77 -3.58 2.00
CA THR A 76 13.74 -3.20 0.95
C THR A 76 13.77 -1.67 0.78
N PRO A 77 14.80 -1.10 0.11
CA PRO A 77 14.77 0.32 -0.25
C PRO A 77 13.55 0.74 -1.08
N ASP A 78 13.05 -0.17 -1.94
CA ASP A 78 11.83 0.06 -2.72
C ASP A 78 10.58 0.11 -1.83
N ASP A 79 10.47 -0.79 -0.85
CA ASP A 79 9.40 -0.75 0.14
C ASP A 79 9.45 0.54 0.97
N ASN A 80 10.65 1.01 1.36
CA ASN A 80 10.80 2.29 2.06
C ASN A 80 10.41 3.48 1.16
N ALA A 81 10.80 3.46 -0.11
CA ALA A 81 10.41 4.48 -1.08
C ALA A 81 8.88 4.52 -1.24
N PHE A 82 8.22 3.37 -1.30
CA PHE A 82 6.76 3.29 -1.43
C PHE A 82 6.01 3.70 -0.16
N TRP A 83 6.31 3.07 0.98
CA TRP A 83 5.56 3.28 2.22
C TRP A 83 5.89 4.61 2.90
N PHE A 84 7.16 5.04 2.84
CA PHE A 84 7.68 6.15 3.64
C PHE A 84 8.34 7.25 2.80
N HIS A 85 8.21 7.19 1.47
CA HIS A 85 8.78 8.17 0.55
C HIS A 85 10.30 8.38 0.74
N GLY A 86 11.00 7.30 1.09
CA GLY A 86 12.45 7.31 1.30
C GLY A 86 12.90 7.84 2.67
N VAL A 87 11.95 8.19 3.56
CA VAL A 87 12.29 8.61 4.92
C VAL A 87 12.65 7.37 5.75
N PRO A 88 13.84 7.31 6.36
CA PRO A 88 14.22 6.21 7.24
C PRO A 88 13.27 6.14 8.45
N LEU A 89 12.87 4.93 8.82
CA LEU A 89 12.16 4.68 10.08
C LEU A 89 13.14 4.95 11.24
N GLN A 90 12.71 5.77 12.21
CA GLN A 90 13.48 6.08 13.42
C GLN A 90 13.30 5.02 14.50
#